data_AF-A0A1V8V222-F1
#
_entry.id   AF-A0A1V8V222-F1
#
_cell.length_a   1.000
_cell.length_b   1.000
_cell.length_c   1.000
_cell.angle_alpha   90.00
_cell.angle_beta   90.00
_cell.angle_gamma   90.00
#
_symmetry.space_group_name_H-M   'P 1'
#
loop_
_entity.id
_entity.type
_entity.pdbx_description
1 polymer ?
#
loop_
_entity_poly.entity_id
_entity_poly.type
_entity_poly.pdbx_seq_one_letter_code
_entity_poly.pdbx_strand_id
1 'polypeptide(L)'
;MAQEDTTKRLAEAKALVKDQPAKAEKIYQEILTQPPGSNDKAIRDFESALIGLGELYRDHKRTQDLANLIQQTRDALSSFPRAKTSKLLRQLLDLFHGIPNTVDTQVAVTKSCIEWAVAQRQGFLRQNLEVRLVGLYMQKQSYYDSLTLINTLLKELKRLDDKLVLVEVQLLESKVYHALGNVPKGRAALTSARTSAASVYTPPLLQAGLDMQSG
;
A
#
# COMPACT_ATOMS: atom_id res chain seq x y z
N MET A 1 -21.78 9.91 -24.88
CA MET A 1 -22.94 9.33 -24.16
C MET A 1 -22.51 8.35 -23.07
N ALA A 2 -21.85 7.21 -23.36
CA ALA A 2 -21.46 6.24 -22.33
C ALA A 2 -20.60 6.82 -21.17
N GLN A 3 -19.67 7.73 -21.46
CA GLN A 3 -18.80 8.35 -20.45
C GLN A 3 -19.49 9.42 -19.57
N GLU A 4 -20.52 10.10 -20.08
CA GLU A 4 -21.32 11.01 -19.24
C GLU A 4 -22.24 10.24 -18.31
N ASP A 5 -22.64 9.03 -18.72
CA ASP A 5 -23.44 8.12 -17.92
C ASP A 5 -22.64 7.55 -16.74
N THR A 6 -21.37 7.18 -16.95
CA THR A 6 -20.49 6.72 -15.86
C THR A 6 -20.28 7.78 -14.79
N THR A 7 -20.04 9.05 -15.17
CA THR A 7 -19.88 10.14 -14.21
C THR A 7 -21.16 10.38 -13.40
N LYS A 8 -22.35 10.26 -14.02
CA LYS A 8 -23.64 10.37 -13.33
C LYS A 8 -23.88 9.20 -12.37
N ARG A 9 -23.61 7.97 -12.81
CA ARG A 9 -23.70 6.75 -11.98
C ARG A 9 -22.76 6.81 -10.77
N LEU A 10 -21.56 7.39 -10.93
CA LEU A 10 -20.64 7.62 -9.81
C LEU A 10 -21.18 8.61 -8.78
N ALA A 11 -21.81 9.69 -9.23
CA ALA A 11 -22.43 10.67 -8.34
C ALA A 11 -23.63 10.08 -7.60
N GLU A 12 -24.46 9.28 -8.29
CA GLU A 12 -25.58 8.54 -7.71
C GLU A 12 -25.09 7.52 -6.67
N ALA A 13 -24.07 6.72 -7.00
CA ALA A 13 -23.49 5.77 -6.06
C ALA A 13 -22.98 6.46 -4.79
N LYS A 14 -22.26 7.59 -4.94
CA LYS A 14 -21.76 8.39 -3.81
C LYS A 14 -22.88 8.94 -2.93
N ALA A 15 -24.00 9.37 -3.52
CA ALA A 15 -25.17 9.82 -2.77
C ALA A 15 -25.83 8.67 -2.01
N LEU A 16 -25.89 7.48 -2.62
CA LEU A 16 -26.51 6.29 -2.05
C LEU A 16 -25.66 5.56 -1.00
N VAL A 17 -24.38 5.89 -0.83
CA VAL A 17 -23.49 5.23 0.17
C VAL A 17 -24.10 5.27 1.57
N LYS A 18 -24.75 6.39 1.94
CA LYS A 18 -25.34 6.55 3.29
C LYS A 18 -26.72 5.92 3.42
N ASP A 19 -27.55 6.03 2.39
CA ASP A 19 -28.96 5.64 2.46
C ASP A 19 -29.19 4.17 2.06
N GLN A 20 -28.48 3.69 1.03
CA GLN A 20 -28.67 2.37 0.42
C GLN A 20 -27.33 1.74 -0.03
N PRO A 21 -26.48 1.29 0.91
CA PRO A 21 -25.14 0.81 0.60
C PRO A 21 -25.11 -0.38 -0.36
N ALA A 22 -26.10 -1.27 -0.29
CA ALA A 22 -26.19 -2.42 -1.21
C ALA A 22 -26.45 -2.02 -2.68
N LYS A 23 -27.13 -0.89 -2.92
CA LYS A 23 -27.33 -0.38 -4.29
C LYS A 23 -26.09 0.35 -4.79
N ALA A 24 -25.43 1.13 -3.92
CA ALA A 24 -24.16 1.77 -4.23
C ALA A 24 -23.09 0.74 -4.61
N GLU A 25 -23.00 -0.37 -3.84
CA GLU A 25 -22.10 -1.49 -4.14
C GLU A 25 -22.33 -2.08 -5.53
N LYS A 26 -23.58 -2.36 -5.90
CA LYS A 26 -23.91 -2.88 -7.24
C LYS A 26 -23.52 -1.91 -8.35
N ILE A 27 -23.78 -0.61 -8.18
CA ILE A 27 -23.42 0.40 -9.18
C ILE A 27 -21.89 0.46 -9.35
N TYR A 28 -21.12 0.42 -8.25
CA TYR A 28 -19.67 0.39 -8.34
C TYR A 28 -19.15 -0.89 -9.00
N GLN A 29 -19.69 -2.06 -8.65
CA GLN A 29 -19.31 -3.33 -9.28
C GLN A 29 -19.60 -3.31 -10.78
N GLU A 30 -20.76 -2.81 -11.21
CA GLU A 30 -21.11 -2.66 -12.63
C GLU A 30 -20.11 -1.80 -13.39
N ILE A 31 -19.68 -0.68 -12.81
CA ILE A 31 -18.68 0.21 -13.41
C ILE A 31 -17.32 -0.49 -13.53
N LEU A 32 -16.93 -1.28 -12.53
CA LEU A 32 -15.65 -1.98 -12.50
C LEU A 32 -15.61 -3.22 -13.40
N THR A 33 -16.76 -3.83 -13.74
CA THR A 33 -16.81 -4.92 -14.73
C THR A 33 -16.48 -4.48 -16.15
N GLN A 34 -16.65 -3.19 -16.47
CA GLN A 34 -16.26 -2.69 -17.78
C GLN A 34 -14.76 -2.37 -17.80
N PRO A 35 -14.02 -2.80 -18.84
CA PRO A 35 -12.60 -2.49 -18.92
C PRO A 35 -12.42 -0.97 -18.91
N PRO A 36 -11.46 -0.46 -18.12
CA PRO A 36 -11.19 0.96 -18.04
C PRO A 36 -10.81 1.46 -19.44
N GLY A 37 -11.59 2.41 -19.96
CA GLY A 37 -11.28 3.02 -21.25
C GLY A 37 -9.90 3.70 -21.22
N SER A 38 -9.23 3.77 -22.36
CA SER A 38 -7.87 4.30 -22.46
C SER A 38 -7.76 5.83 -22.25
N ASN A 39 -8.88 6.52 -22.08
CA ASN A 39 -8.91 7.97 -21.89
C ASN A 39 -8.64 8.35 -20.43
N ASP A 40 -7.95 9.47 -20.21
CA ASP A 40 -7.55 9.93 -18.87
C ASP A 40 -8.75 10.17 -17.93
N LYS A 41 -9.92 10.54 -18.49
CA LYS A 41 -11.18 10.65 -17.74
C LYS A 41 -11.74 9.30 -17.31
N ALA A 42 -11.71 8.29 -18.20
CA ALA A 42 -12.17 6.94 -17.88
C ALA A 42 -11.31 6.28 -16.79
N ILE A 43 -9.99 6.52 -16.83
CA ILE A 43 -9.06 6.09 -15.77
C ILE A 43 -9.45 6.72 -14.42
N ARG A 44 -9.74 8.03 -14.38
CA ARG A 44 -10.16 8.72 -13.14
C ARG A 44 -11.51 8.24 -12.62
N ASP A 45 -12.45 7.98 -13.52
CA ASP A 45 -13.77 7.45 -13.16
C ASP A 45 -13.64 6.04 -12.58
N PHE A 46 -12.81 5.18 -13.18
CA PHE A 46 -12.49 3.85 -12.66
C PHE A 46 -11.79 3.92 -11.30
N GLU A 47 -10.78 4.78 -11.14
CA GLU A 47 -10.11 5.02 -9.85
C GLU A 47 -11.12 5.46 -8.77
N SER A 48 -12.01 6.38 -9.11
CA SER A 48 -13.04 6.87 -8.18
C SER A 48 -14.05 5.80 -7.80
N ALA A 49 -14.46 4.95 -8.75
CA ALA A 49 -15.35 3.83 -8.49
C ALA A 49 -14.68 2.80 -7.57
N LEU A 50 -13.41 2.48 -7.86
CA LEU A 50 -12.66 1.48 -7.12
C LEU A 50 -12.41 1.91 -5.66
N ILE A 51 -11.99 3.16 -5.45
CA ILE A 51 -11.81 3.71 -4.11
C ILE A 51 -13.16 3.80 -3.39
N GLY A 52 -14.23 4.27 -4.05
CA GLY A 52 -15.56 4.36 -3.44
C GLY A 52 -16.09 2.99 -2.97
N LEU A 53 -15.88 1.94 -3.77
CA LEU A 53 -16.24 0.57 -3.37
C LEU A 53 -15.36 0.07 -2.21
N GLY A 54 -14.07 0.36 -2.23
CA GLY A 54 -13.16 0.03 -1.14
C GLY A 54 -13.53 0.72 0.17
N GLU A 55 -13.92 2.00 0.12
CA GLU A 55 -14.39 2.76 1.28
C GLU A 55 -15.68 2.17 1.85
N LEU A 56 -16.62 1.76 0.98
CA LEU A 56 -17.84 1.06 1.39
C LEU A 56 -17.51 -0.26 2.11
N TYR A 57 -16.58 -1.07 1.59
CA TYR A 57 -16.15 -2.29 2.26
C TYR A 57 -15.44 -2.01 3.59
N ARG A 58 -14.64 -0.95 3.69
CA ARG A 58 -14.03 -0.50 4.95
C ARG A 58 -15.09 -0.15 5.98
N ASP A 59 -16.06 0.68 5.62
CA ASP A 59 -17.06 1.23 6.54
C ASP A 59 -17.98 0.11 7.06
N HIS A 60 -18.26 -0.90 6.24
CA HIS A 60 -18.99 -2.11 6.63
C HIS A 60 -18.11 -3.22 7.22
N LYS A 61 -16.80 -2.97 7.43
CA LYS A 61 -15.83 -3.93 7.98
C LYS A 61 -15.76 -5.26 7.20
N ARG A 62 -15.98 -5.21 5.89
CA ARG A 62 -15.96 -6.37 4.98
C ARG A 62 -14.53 -6.62 4.48
N THR A 63 -13.67 -7.11 5.37
CA THR A 63 -12.23 -7.31 5.11
C THR A 63 -11.96 -8.25 3.91
N GLN A 64 -12.71 -9.35 3.80
CA GLN A 64 -12.50 -10.32 2.73
C GLN A 64 -12.92 -9.76 1.36
N ASP A 65 -13.99 -8.98 1.30
CA ASP A 65 -14.43 -8.37 0.05
C ASP A 65 -13.45 -7.30 -0.43
N LEU A 66 -12.85 -6.53 0.49
CA LEU A 66 -11.77 -5.61 0.16
C LEU A 66 -10.51 -6.36 -0.35
N ALA A 67 -10.15 -7.48 0.27
CA ALA A 67 -9.05 -8.33 -0.19
C ALA A 67 -9.30 -8.87 -1.61
N ASN A 68 -10.50 -9.39 -1.86
CA ASN A 68 -10.91 -9.90 -3.15
C ASN A 68 -10.93 -8.80 -4.22
N LEU A 69 -11.44 -7.61 -3.88
CA LEU A 69 -11.44 -6.44 -4.77
C LEU A 69 -10.02 -6.09 -5.22
N ILE A 70 -9.06 -6.03 -4.28
CA ILE A 70 -7.66 -5.75 -4.60
C ILE A 70 -7.08 -6.83 -5.51
N GLN A 71 -7.39 -8.10 -5.30
CA GLN A 71 -6.89 -9.17 -6.16
C GLN A 71 -7.46 -9.10 -7.58
N GLN A 72 -8.79 -8.93 -7.72
CA GLN A 72 -9.47 -8.88 -9.02
C GLN A 72 -9.06 -7.66 -9.84
N THR A 73 -8.79 -6.53 -9.19
CA THR A 73 -8.52 -5.28 -9.91
C THR A 73 -7.10 -5.23 -10.49
N ARG A 74 -6.17 -6.03 -9.98
CA ARG A 74 -4.75 -5.99 -10.42
C ARG A 74 -4.58 -6.18 -11.92
N ASP A 75 -5.34 -7.09 -12.52
CA ASP A 75 -5.24 -7.35 -13.97
C ASP A 75 -5.71 -6.15 -14.78
N ALA A 76 -6.77 -5.46 -14.34
CA ALA A 76 -7.22 -4.21 -14.95
C ALA A 76 -6.19 -3.08 -14.81
N LEU A 77 -5.38 -3.08 -13.73
CA LEU A 77 -4.34 -2.08 -13.51
C LEU A 77 -3.07 -2.30 -14.34
N SER A 78 -2.94 -3.42 -15.05
CA SER A 78 -1.81 -3.67 -15.95
C SER A 78 -1.75 -2.71 -17.13
N SER A 79 -2.90 -2.16 -17.55
CA SER A 79 -3.01 -1.17 -18.62
C SER A 79 -2.77 0.28 -18.15
N PHE A 80 -2.62 0.50 -16.84
CA PHE A 80 -2.50 1.84 -16.26
C PHE A 80 -1.03 2.30 -16.25
N PRO A 81 -0.80 3.63 -16.27
CA PRO A 81 0.52 4.17 -15.97
C PRO A 81 1.02 3.69 -14.60
N ARG A 82 2.26 3.19 -14.55
CA ARG A 82 2.88 2.58 -13.35
C ARG A 82 2.75 3.42 -12.08
N ALA A 83 2.88 4.73 -12.19
CA ALA A 83 2.75 5.66 -11.07
C ALA A 83 1.32 5.70 -10.51
N LYS A 84 0.30 5.69 -11.39
CA LYS A 84 -1.11 5.65 -10.99
C LYS A 84 -1.44 4.31 -10.34
N THR A 85 -0.99 3.20 -10.92
CA THR A 85 -1.15 1.86 -10.34
C THR A 85 -0.56 1.78 -8.93
N SER A 86 0.66 2.28 -8.73
CA SER A 86 1.33 2.26 -7.43
C SER A 86 0.59 3.11 -6.39
N LYS A 87 0.09 4.29 -6.78
CA LYS A 87 -0.70 5.18 -5.92
C LYS A 87 -2.02 4.53 -5.52
N LEU A 88 -2.75 3.98 -6.49
CA LEU A 88 -4.05 3.37 -6.28
C LEU A 88 -3.96 2.13 -5.40
N LEU A 89 -2.97 1.26 -5.65
CA LEU A 89 -2.76 0.07 -4.82
C LEU A 89 -2.40 0.44 -3.38
N ARG A 90 -1.58 1.48 -3.18
CA ARG A 90 -1.27 2.00 -1.83
C ARG A 90 -2.55 2.49 -1.14
N GLN A 91 -3.35 3.30 -1.81
CA GLN A 91 -4.61 3.81 -1.26
C GLN A 91 -5.57 2.67 -0.87
N LEU A 92 -5.71 1.65 -1.70
CA LEU A 92 -6.55 0.49 -1.39
C LEU A 92 -6.05 -0.30 -0.19
N LEU A 93 -4.74 -0.54 -0.11
CA LEU A 93 -4.14 -1.21 1.05
C LEU A 93 -4.31 -0.36 2.32
N ASP A 94 -4.26 0.97 2.21
CA ASP A 94 -4.44 1.86 3.35
C ASP A 94 -5.86 1.83 3.93
N LEU A 95 -6.87 1.43 3.16
CA LEU A 95 -8.24 1.27 3.65
C LEU A 95 -8.36 0.21 4.76
N PHE A 96 -7.47 -0.78 4.80
CA PHE A 96 -7.47 -1.77 5.89
C PHE A 96 -7.15 -1.16 7.27
N HIS A 97 -6.49 0.00 7.35
CA HIS A 97 -6.21 0.64 8.65
C HIS A 97 -7.49 1.02 9.42
N GLY A 98 -8.61 1.22 8.72
CA GLY A 98 -9.91 1.50 9.34
C GLY A 98 -10.60 0.27 9.94
N ILE A 99 -10.06 -0.94 9.72
CA ILE A 99 -10.69 -2.19 10.16
C ILE A 99 -9.78 -2.88 11.19
N PRO A 100 -10.27 -3.16 12.41
CA PRO A 100 -9.49 -3.85 13.44
C PRO A 100 -9.24 -5.32 13.08
N ASN A 101 -8.17 -5.90 13.62
CA ASN A 101 -7.82 -7.33 13.49
C ASN A 101 -7.62 -7.83 12.05
N THR A 102 -7.05 -7.01 11.17
CA THR A 102 -6.86 -7.35 9.75
C THR A 102 -5.42 -7.71 9.38
N VAL A 103 -4.49 -7.77 10.34
CA VAL A 103 -3.05 -7.94 10.07
C VAL A 103 -2.76 -9.17 9.21
N ASP A 104 -3.33 -10.33 9.54
CA ASP A 104 -3.11 -11.55 8.76
C ASP A 104 -3.64 -11.45 7.32
N THR A 105 -4.82 -10.86 7.14
CA THR A 105 -5.38 -10.61 5.80
C THR A 105 -4.53 -9.61 5.03
N GLN A 106 -4.07 -8.53 5.67
CA GLN A 106 -3.18 -7.56 5.05
C GLN A 106 -1.86 -8.20 4.61
N VAL A 107 -1.28 -9.11 5.42
CA VAL A 107 -0.08 -9.87 5.07
C VAL A 107 -0.34 -10.72 3.83
N ALA A 108 -1.43 -11.49 3.80
CA ALA A 108 -1.76 -12.35 2.67
C ALA A 108 -1.99 -11.55 1.38
N VAL A 109 -2.77 -10.46 1.45
CA VAL A 109 -3.04 -9.58 0.30
C VAL A 109 -1.75 -8.92 -0.19
N THR A 110 -0.91 -8.42 0.72
CA THR A 110 0.36 -7.76 0.37
C THR A 110 1.33 -8.73 -0.30
N LYS A 111 1.47 -9.97 0.21
CA LYS A 111 2.27 -11.02 -0.46
C LYS A 111 1.79 -11.30 -1.87
N SER A 112 0.49 -11.45 -2.05
CA SER A 112 -0.10 -11.66 -3.37
C SER A 112 0.12 -10.45 -4.30
N CYS A 113 0.11 -9.21 -3.78
CA CYS A 113 0.49 -8.03 -4.55
C CYS A 113 1.96 -8.04 -4.98
N ILE A 114 2.86 -8.51 -4.11
CA ILE A 114 4.30 -8.64 -4.38
C ILE A 114 4.54 -9.62 -5.53
N GLU A 115 3.90 -10.80 -5.47
CA GLU A 115 3.98 -11.81 -6.55
C GLU A 115 3.52 -11.23 -7.89
N TRP A 116 2.41 -10.50 -7.88
CA TRP A 116 1.93 -9.81 -9.07
C TRP A 116 2.92 -8.73 -9.56
N ALA A 117 3.48 -7.92 -8.66
CA ALA A 117 4.47 -6.90 -9.02
C ALA A 117 5.75 -7.51 -9.61
N VAL A 118 6.17 -8.69 -9.15
CA VAL A 118 7.27 -9.47 -9.74
C VAL A 118 6.91 -9.92 -11.15
N ALA A 119 5.72 -10.49 -11.36
CA ALA A 119 5.26 -10.93 -12.68
C ALA A 119 5.19 -9.78 -13.69
N GLN A 120 4.76 -8.59 -13.25
CA GLN A 120 4.67 -7.37 -14.07
C GLN A 120 6.00 -6.60 -14.17
N ARG A 121 7.09 -7.12 -13.60
CA ARG A 121 8.42 -6.49 -13.57
C ARG A 121 8.42 -5.06 -13.00
N GLN A 122 7.57 -4.80 -12.00
CA GLN A 122 7.42 -3.51 -11.32
C GLN A 122 8.31 -3.42 -10.08
N GLY A 123 9.63 -3.28 -10.27
CA GLY A 123 10.61 -3.31 -9.18
C GLY A 123 10.35 -2.31 -8.04
N PHE A 124 10.07 -1.03 -8.37
CA PHE A 124 9.76 -0.01 -7.36
C PHE A 124 8.49 -0.32 -6.58
N LEU A 125 7.44 -0.82 -7.25
CA LEU A 125 6.20 -1.20 -6.60
C LEU A 125 6.43 -2.38 -5.65
N ARG A 126 7.16 -3.40 -6.11
CA ARG A 126 7.57 -4.55 -5.29
C ARG A 126 8.28 -4.09 -4.03
N GLN A 127 9.30 -3.24 -4.15
CA GLN A 127 10.05 -2.74 -3.00
C GLN A 127 9.16 -1.99 -2.01
N ASN A 128 8.28 -1.11 -2.48
CA ASN A 128 7.33 -0.40 -1.61
C ASN A 128 6.37 -1.37 -0.89
N LEU A 129 5.89 -2.41 -1.57
CA LEU A 129 5.04 -3.44 -0.97
C LEU A 129 5.80 -4.28 0.06
N GLU A 130 7.07 -4.58 -0.19
CA GLU A 130 7.93 -5.29 0.76
C GLU A 130 8.21 -4.44 2.01
N VAL A 131 8.45 -3.13 1.87
CA VAL A 131 8.58 -2.21 3.03
C VAL A 131 7.30 -2.23 3.86
N ARG A 132 6.12 -2.17 3.21
CA ARG A 132 4.83 -2.32 3.91
C ARG A 132 4.73 -3.67 4.62
N LEU A 133 5.14 -4.76 3.97
CA LEU A 133 5.10 -6.11 4.54
C LEU A 133 5.98 -6.23 5.79
N VAL A 134 7.15 -5.59 5.82
CA VAL A 134 7.99 -5.49 7.03
C VAL A 134 7.21 -4.83 8.17
N GLY A 135 6.49 -3.74 7.91
CA GLY A 135 5.64 -3.08 8.90
C GLY A 135 4.55 -4.00 9.46
N LEU A 136 3.93 -4.82 8.61
CA LEU A 136 2.92 -5.80 9.03
C LEU A 136 3.54 -6.95 9.86
N TYR A 137 4.71 -7.45 9.47
CA TYR A 137 5.42 -8.46 10.25
C TYR A 137 5.85 -7.94 11.62
N MET A 138 6.24 -6.67 11.71
CA MET A 138 6.51 -6.01 13.00
C MET A 138 5.28 -5.98 13.90
N GLN A 139 4.09 -5.66 13.37
CA GLN A 139 2.84 -5.70 14.14
C GLN A 139 2.49 -7.12 14.62
N LYS A 140 2.81 -8.14 13.82
CA LYS A 140 2.65 -9.56 14.17
C LYS A 140 3.76 -10.11 15.07
N GLN A 141 4.78 -9.31 15.40
CA GLN A 141 5.98 -9.75 16.12
C GLN A 141 6.80 -10.84 15.38
N SER A 142 6.64 -10.95 14.06
CA SER A 142 7.40 -11.85 13.19
C SER A 142 8.77 -11.23 12.83
N TYR A 143 9.60 -10.97 13.85
CA TYR A 143 10.82 -10.18 13.71
C TYR A 143 11.88 -10.79 12.79
N TYR A 144 12.01 -12.13 12.76
CA TYR A 144 12.98 -12.81 11.88
C TYR A 144 12.59 -12.73 10.40
N ASP A 145 11.30 -12.83 10.10
CA ASP A 145 10.79 -12.63 8.73
C ASP A 145 11.02 -11.19 8.28
N SER A 146 10.78 -10.22 9.17
CA SER A 146 11.12 -8.81 8.95
C SER A 146 12.60 -8.63 8.61
N LEU A 147 13.52 -9.18 9.42
CA LEU A 147 14.97 -9.05 9.17
C LEU A 147 15.39 -9.67 7.83
N THR A 148 14.83 -10.83 7.48
CA THR A 148 15.14 -11.50 6.21
C THR A 148 14.77 -10.62 5.02
N LEU A 149 13.59 -10.01 5.08
CA LEU A 149 13.11 -9.12 4.03
C LEU A 149 13.91 -7.81 3.98
N ILE A 150 14.18 -7.19 5.13
CA ILE A 150 15.01 -5.99 5.27
C ILE A 150 16.41 -6.21 4.67
N ASN A 151 17.06 -7.33 4.99
CA ASN A 151 18.40 -7.62 4.49
C ASN A 151 18.43 -7.75 2.96
N THR A 152 17.34 -8.25 2.37
CA THR A 152 17.19 -8.33 0.91
C THR A 152 17.00 -6.93 0.33
N LEU A 153 16.07 -6.14 0.88
CA LEU A 153 15.81 -4.76 0.47
C LEU A 153 17.05 -3.87 0.56
N LEU A 154 17.81 -3.94 1.65
CA LEU A 154 19.01 -3.12 1.85
C LEU A 154 20.10 -3.39 0.80
N LYS A 155 20.24 -4.63 0.31
CA LYS A 155 21.20 -4.95 -0.77
C LYS A 155 20.82 -4.26 -2.08
N GLU A 156 19.52 -4.13 -2.34
CA GLU A 156 19.00 -3.48 -3.53
C GLU A 156 19.04 -1.95 -3.40
N LEU A 157 18.44 -1.41 -2.33
CA LEU A 157 18.24 0.03 -2.12
C LEU A 157 19.55 0.80 -1.96
N LYS A 158 20.62 0.17 -1.44
CA LYS A 158 21.95 0.79 -1.38
C LYS A 158 22.53 1.13 -2.76
N ARG A 159 22.07 0.46 -3.81
CA ARG A 159 22.50 0.67 -5.20
C ARG A 159 21.60 1.67 -5.96
N LEU A 160 20.54 2.17 -5.32
CA LEU A 160 19.59 3.09 -5.92
C LEU A 160 19.79 4.51 -5.40
N ASP A 161 19.38 5.49 -6.21
CA ASP A 161 19.46 6.91 -5.87
C ASP A 161 18.34 7.38 -4.93
N ASP A 162 17.19 6.69 -4.93
CA ASP A 162 16.09 7.01 -4.01
C ASP A 162 16.46 6.66 -2.56
N LYS A 163 16.96 7.66 -1.83
CA LYS A 163 17.41 7.52 -0.45
C LYS A 163 16.25 7.51 0.56
N LEU A 164 15.04 7.95 0.20
CA LEU A 164 13.94 8.01 1.17
C LEU A 164 13.52 6.62 1.63
N VAL A 165 13.32 5.70 0.68
CA VAL A 165 12.98 4.31 0.98
C VAL A 165 14.12 3.61 1.73
N LEU A 166 15.38 3.94 1.40
CA LEU A 166 16.54 3.42 2.13
C LEU A 166 16.53 3.83 3.61
N VAL A 167 16.28 5.10 3.90
CA VAL A 167 16.19 5.62 5.29
C VAL A 167 15.07 4.91 6.04
N GLU A 168 13.89 4.74 5.42
CA GLU A 168 12.76 4.03 6.02
C GLU A 168 13.10 2.58 6.37
N VAL A 169 13.75 1.84 5.46
CA VAL A 169 14.16 0.45 5.70
C VAL A 169 15.22 0.34 6.80
N GLN A 170 16.19 1.26 6.86
CA GLN A 170 17.20 1.29 7.92
C GLN A 170 16.59 1.63 9.30
N LEU A 171 15.58 2.51 9.33
CA LEU A 171 14.82 2.78 10.55
C LEU A 171 14.04 1.55 11.01
N LEU A 172 13.38 0.83 10.08
CA LEU A 172 12.72 -0.43 10.39
C LEU A 172 13.72 -1.48 10.91
N GLU A 173 14.90 -1.58 10.31
CA GLU A 173 15.98 -2.45 10.79
C GLU A 173 16.35 -2.16 12.25
N SER A 174 16.53 -0.88 12.59
CA SER A 174 16.80 -0.45 13.97
C SER A 174 15.70 -0.88 14.93
N LYS A 175 14.43 -0.67 14.55
CA LYS A 175 13.26 -1.04 15.35
C LYS A 175 13.17 -2.55 15.57
N VAL A 176 13.45 -3.35 14.54
CA VAL A 176 13.40 -4.83 14.63
C VAL A 176 14.50 -5.34 15.56
N TYR A 177 15.73 -4.85 15.42
CA TYR A 177 16.82 -5.25 16.32
C TYR A 177 16.59 -4.82 17.77
N HIS A 178 16.00 -3.63 17.97
CA HIS A 178 15.60 -3.19 19.30
C HIS A 178 14.55 -4.12 19.91
N ALA A 179 13.52 -4.50 19.15
CA ALA A 179 12.49 -5.45 19.61
C ALA A 179 13.06 -6.84 19.95
N LEU A 180 14.13 -7.26 19.27
CA LEU A 180 14.87 -8.50 19.56
C LEU A 180 15.89 -8.38 20.70
N GLY A 181 16.02 -7.22 21.35
CA GLY A 181 17.01 -6.96 22.40
C GLY A 181 18.45 -6.81 21.89
N ASN A 182 18.67 -6.76 20.58
CA ASN A 182 19.99 -6.57 19.98
C ASN A 182 20.34 -5.08 19.86
N VAL A 183 20.58 -4.44 21.00
CA VAL A 183 20.87 -3.01 21.08
C VAL A 183 22.08 -2.58 20.21
N PRO A 184 23.21 -3.32 20.16
CA PRO A 184 24.35 -2.92 19.34
C PRO A 184 24.01 -2.82 17.85
N LYS A 185 23.30 -3.82 17.30
CA LYS A 185 22.87 -3.78 15.88
C LYS A 185 21.77 -2.73 15.65
N GLY A 186 20.85 -2.58 16.60
CA GLY A 186 19.81 -1.55 16.54
C GLY A 186 20.38 -0.13 16.46
N ARG A 187 21.42 0.17 17.25
CA ARG A 187 22.14 1.45 17.21
C ARG A 187 22.90 1.64 15.89
N ALA A 188 23.61 0.61 15.42
CA ALA A 188 24.33 0.68 14.14
C ALA A 188 23.40 0.94 12.94
N ALA A 189 22.23 0.30 12.91
CA ALA A 189 21.21 0.54 11.90
C ALA A 189 20.65 1.97 11.97
N LEU A 190 20.41 2.50 13.18
CA LEU A 190 19.96 3.88 13.37
C LEU A 190 21.01 4.91 12.92
N THR A 191 22.30 4.68 13.22
CA THR A 191 23.38 5.52 12.70
C THR A 191 23.36 5.53 11.18
N SER A 192 23.19 4.38 10.54
CA SER A 192 23.08 4.27 9.08
C SER A 192 21.87 5.03 8.53
N ALA A 193 20.72 4.94 9.21
CA ALA A 193 19.51 5.67 8.86
C ALA A 193 19.71 7.19 8.91
N ARG A 194 20.32 7.70 9.99
CA ARG A 194 20.60 9.14 10.16
C ARG A 194 21.63 9.67 9.15
N THR A 195 22.66 8.90 8.83
CA THR A 195 23.63 9.26 7.78
C THR A 195 22.94 9.37 6.42
N SER A 196 22.08 8.41 6.08
CA SER A 196 21.34 8.45 4.82
C SER A 196 20.33 9.60 4.80
N ALA A 197 19.66 9.87 5.93
CA ALA A 197 18.72 10.98 6.10
C ALA A 197 19.39 12.35 5.88
N ALA A 198 20.65 12.51 6.29
CA ALA A 198 21.38 13.78 6.10
C ALA A 198 21.56 14.16 4.61
N SER A 199 21.48 13.19 3.69
CA SER A 199 21.62 13.41 2.24
C SER A 199 20.31 13.71 1.50
N VAL A 200 19.17 13.72 2.20
CA VAL A 200 17.85 13.89 1.58
C VAL A 200 16.93 14.71 2.47
N TYR A 201 16.01 15.47 1.87
CA TYR A 201 14.96 16.13 2.65
C TYR A 201 13.98 15.08 3.18
N THR A 202 14.10 14.74 4.46
CA THR A 202 13.22 13.76 5.11
C THR A 202 11.85 14.37 5.45
N PRO A 203 10.74 13.71 5.08
CA PRO A 203 9.41 14.13 5.50
C PRO A 203 9.28 14.17 7.04
N PRO A 204 8.45 15.07 7.61
CA PRO A 204 8.33 15.24 9.06
C PRO A 204 8.03 13.95 9.84
N LEU A 205 7.17 13.07 9.28
CA LEU A 205 6.84 11.79 9.92
C LEU A 205 8.03 10.83 10.00
N LEU A 206 8.87 10.79 8.95
CA LEU A 206 10.06 9.95 8.93
C LEU A 206 11.12 10.50 9.89
N GLN A 207 11.30 11.82 9.92
CA GLN A 207 12.19 12.49 10.86
C GLN A 207 11.77 12.23 12.32
N ALA A 208 10.49 12.40 12.64
CA ALA A 208 9.95 12.07 13.97
C ALA A 208 10.21 10.60 14.35
N GLY A 209 10.13 9.69 13.37
CA GLY A 209 10.45 8.28 13.59
C GLY A 209 11.93 8.02 13.93
N LEU A 210 12.86 8.75 13.31
CA LEU A 210 14.30 8.70 13.62
C LEU A 210 14.59 9.25 15.02
N ASP A 211 13.93 10.35 15.38
CA ASP A 211 14.10 10.99 16.68
C ASP A 211 13.52 10.11 17.80
N MET A 212 12.33 9.54 17.61
CA MET A 212 11.70 8.62 18.56
C MET A 212 12.55 7.36 18.78
N GLN A 213 13.16 6.81 17.73
CA GLN A 213 14.03 5.63 17.84
C GLN A 213 15.40 5.94 18.48
N SER A 214 15.79 7.21 18.51
CA SER A 214 17.05 7.65 19.13
C SER A 214 16.96 7.75 20.66
N GLY A 215 15.76 8.00 21.20
CA GLY A 215 15.49 8.03 22.64
C GLY A 215 15.38 6.63 23.22
#